data_AF-A0A7J5XS24-F1
#
_entry.id   AF-A0A7J5XS24-F1
#
_cell.length_a   1.000
_cell.length_b   1.000
_cell.length_c   1.000
_cell.angle_alpha   90.00
_cell.angle_beta   90.00
_cell.angle_gamma   90.00
#
_symmetry.space_group_name_H-M   'P 1'
#
loop_
_entity.id
_entity.type
_entity.pdbx_description
1 polymer ?
#
loop_
_entity_poly.entity_id
_entity_poly.type
_entity_poly.pdbx_seq_one_letter_code
_entity_poly.pdbx_strand_id
1 'polypeptide(L)'
;MCLKNCSSSVARTLQPMFNPFYLQCVEVPILSHKDCDGSYPGLITDRMVCAGYLEGGKDACQGDSGGPLVCNGELQGVVSWGQGCAQPNYPGVYTKVCSLMTWINDILSTYLGCDLPSQKYRRGEIRGRLKLKETGGGGGKCRRERQRKRG
;
A
#
# COMPACT_ATOMS: atom_id res chain seq x y z
N MET A 1 14.45 4.27 0.74
CA MET A 1 14.48 2.92 1.36
C MET A 1 13.14 2.71 2.04
N CYS A 2 12.58 1.51 2.03
CA CYS A 2 11.27 1.24 2.61
C CYS A 2 11.41 0.29 3.79
N LEU A 3 10.71 0.61 4.87
CA LEU A 3 10.58 -0.26 6.02
C LEU A 3 9.38 -1.17 5.78
N LYS A 4 9.62 -2.48 5.67
CA LYS A 4 8.54 -3.43 5.91
C LYS A 4 8.20 -3.30 7.39
N ASN A 5 6.98 -2.87 7.67
CA ASN A 5 6.57 -2.64 9.04
C ASN A 5 6.75 -3.93 9.82
N CYS A 6 7.15 -3.73 11.05
CA CYS A 6 7.66 -4.82 11.84
C CYS A 6 6.55 -5.87 12.00
N SER A 7 6.82 -7.15 11.73
CA SER A 7 5.90 -8.25 11.92
C SER A 7 6.60 -9.39 12.66
N SER A 8 5.86 -10.18 13.42
CA SER A 8 6.35 -11.30 14.24
C SER A 8 6.90 -12.47 13.41
N SER A 9 7.16 -12.31 12.10
CA SER A 9 7.60 -13.39 11.20
C SER A 9 8.66 -12.98 10.17
N VAL A 10 9.23 -11.77 10.25
CA VAL A 10 10.18 -11.30 9.23
C VAL A 10 11.40 -12.23 9.15
N ALA A 11 11.64 -12.74 7.95
CA ALA A 11 12.66 -13.74 7.68
C ALA A 11 14.07 -13.15 7.85
N ARG A 12 14.66 -13.41 9.03
CA ARG A 12 16.08 -13.75 9.09
C ARG A 12 16.18 -15.27 8.95
N THR A 13 16.63 -15.70 7.78
CA THR A 13 17.39 -16.94 7.53
C THR A 13 16.85 -18.26 8.10
N LEU A 14 16.42 -19.16 7.20
CA LEU A 14 16.67 -20.61 7.27
C LEU A 14 16.21 -21.40 8.53
N GLN A 15 15.24 -20.94 9.32
CA GLN A 15 14.72 -21.76 10.43
C GLN A 15 13.25 -22.15 10.22
N PRO A 16 12.94 -23.45 10.13
CA PRO A 16 11.56 -23.90 10.06
C PRO A 16 10.91 -23.77 11.45
N MET A 17 9.70 -23.21 11.47
CA MET A 17 8.70 -23.32 12.56
C MET A 17 8.88 -22.48 13.84
N PHE A 18 9.42 -21.27 13.80
CA PHE A 18 9.17 -20.34 14.91
C PHE A 18 8.88 -18.92 14.43
N ASN A 19 7.64 -18.48 14.60
CA ASN A 19 7.30 -17.07 14.47
C ASN A 19 7.84 -16.35 15.73
N PRO A 20 8.78 -15.41 15.61
CA PRO A 20 9.26 -14.66 16.77
C PRO A 20 8.10 -13.96 17.50
N PHE A 21 8.04 -14.10 18.83
CA PHE A 21 7.05 -13.40 19.66
C PHE A 21 7.17 -11.87 19.59
N TYR A 22 8.37 -11.38 19.25
CA TYR A 22 8.63 -9.97 19.08
C TYR A 22 8.57 -9.57 17.63
N LEU A 23 8.01 -8.38 17.42
CA LEU A 23 7.89 -7.72 16.14
C LEU A 23 9.28 -7.52 15.49
N GLN A 24 9.47 -8.04 14.28
CA GLN A 24 10.72 -7.96 13.52
C GLN A 24 10.57 -6.98 12.38
N CYS A 25 11.54 -6.10 12.13
CA CYS A 25 11.49 -5.14 11.03
C CYS A 25 12.65 -5.34 10.07
N VAL A 26 12.44 -5.05 8.79
CA VAL A 26 13.52 -5.05 7.80
C VAL A 26 13.35 -3.97 6.76
N GLU A 27 14.48 -3.37 6.38
CA GLU A 27 14.54 -2.45 5.28
C GLU A 27 14.78 -3.17 3.96
N VAL A 28 13.97 -2.83 2.97
CA VAL A 28 14.09 -3.33 1.61
C VAL A 28 14.02 -2.21 0.58
N PRO A 29 14.63 -2.40 -0.60
CA PRO A 29 14.38 -1.53 -1.74
C PRO A 29 13.09 -1.93 -2.46
N ILE A 30 12.45 -0.95 -3.12
CA ILE A 30 11.42 -1.20 -4.13
C ILE A 30 12.13 -1.55 -5.44
N LEU A 31 11.69 -2.61 -6.10
CA LEU A 31 12.21 -3.02 -7.40
C LEU A 31 11.42 -2.37 -8.53
N SER A 32 12.06 -2.22 -9.69
CA SER A 32 11.34 -1.78 -10.89
C SER A 32 10.33 -2.85 -11.31
N HIS A 33 9.27 -2.45 -12.02
CA HIS A 33 8.30 -3.42 -12.54
C HIS A 33 8.97 -4.44 -13.47
N LYS A 34 9.98 -4.03 -14.24
CA LYS A 34 10.75 -4.90 -15.12
C LYS A 34 11.53 -5.97 -14.35
N ASP A 35 12.19 -5.60 -13.25
CA ASP A 35 12.96 -6.57 -12.45
C ASP A 35 12.02 -7.51 -11.69
N CYS A 36 10.88 -7.00 -11.23
CA CYS A 36 9.81 -7.77 -10.61
C CYS A 36 9.22 -8.80 -11.59
N ASP A 37 8.88 -8.40 -12.82
CA ASP A 37 8.38 -9.30 -13.86
C ASP A 37 9.47 -10.27 -14.34
N GLY A 38 10.74 -9.85 -14.40
CA GLY A 38 11.87 -10.74 -14.66
C GLY A 38 12.02 -11.86 -13.62
N SER A 39 11.62 -11.60 -12.37
CA SER A 39 11.58 -12.59 -11.28
C SER A 39 10.36 -13.51 -11.36
N TYR A 40 9.23 -12.99 -11.87
CA TYR A 40 7.95 -13.72 -11.97
C TYR A 40 7.25 -13.49 -13.33
N PRO A 41 7.79 -14.05 -14.43
CA PRO A 41 7.34 -13.71 -15.78
C PRO A 41 5.85 -13.99 -16.01
N GLY A 42 5.09 -12.94 -16.36
CA GLY A 42 3.67 -13.06 -16.69
C GLY A 42 2.73 -13.18 -15.48
N LEU A 43 3.26 -13.12 -14.25
CA LEU A 43 2.47 -13.16 -13.02
C LEU A 43 2.33 -11.78 -12.36
N ILE A 44 3.17 -10.81 -12.74
CA ILE A 44 3.14 -9.47 -12.19
C ILE A 44 2.13 -8.60 -12.94
N THR A 45 1.24 -7.95 -12.18
CA THR A 45 0.24 -7.02 -12.72
C THR A 45 0.55 -5.58 -12.32
N ASP A 46 -0.09 -4.61 -12.96
CA ASP A 46 0.05 -3.18 -12.62
C ASP A 46 -0.38 -2.81 -11.18
N ARG A 47 -1.13 -3.71 -10.54
CA ARG A 47 -1.59 -3.59 -9.14
C ARG A 47 -0.63 -4.19 -8.13
N MET A 48 0.53 -4.67 -8.58
CA MET A 48 1.56 -5.28 -7.74
C MET A 48 2.85 -4.45 -7.74
N VAL A 49 3.64 -4.62 -6.68
CA VAL A 49 4.98 -4.04 -6.53
C VAL A 49 5.88 -5.04 -5.80
N CYS A 50 7.09 -5.27 -6.29
CA CYS A 50 8.07 -6.11 -5.61
C CYS A 50 8.96 -5.26 -4.68
N ALA A 51 9.35 -5.85 -3.55
CA ALA A 51 10.28 -5.21 -2.62
C ALA A 51 11.18 -6.25 -1.93
N GLY A 52 12.50 -6.10 -2.10
CA GLY A 52 13.49 -7.06 -1.62
C GLY A 52 14.81 -6.93 -2.36
N TYR A 53 15.80 -7.70 -1.92
CA TYR A 53 17.10 -7.80 -2.56
C TYR A 53 17.07 -9.00 -3.52
N LEU A 54 17.57 -8.83 -4.75
CA LEU A 54 17.63 -9.95 -5.71
C LEU A 54 18.64 -11.01 -5.27
N GLU A 55 19.59 -10.65 -4.41
CA GLU A 55 20.51 -11.58 -3.76
C GLU A 55 19.81 -12.44 -2.68
N GLY A 56 18.57 -12.10 -2.30
CA GLY A 56 17.80 -12.76 -1.25
C GLY A 56 18.20 -12.32 0.18
N GLY A 57 18.03 -13.21 1.15
CA GLY A 57 18.45 -13.03 2.54
C GLY A 57 17.51 -12.23 3.44
N LYS A 58 16.73 -11.29 2.91
CA LYS A 58 15.77 -10.47 3.66
C LYS A 58 14.42 -10.41 2.95
N ASP A 59 13.37 -10.92 3.58
CA ASP A 59 12.03 -10.85 3.03
C ASP A 59 10.92 -10.92 4.09
N ALA A 60 9.69 -10.60 3.67
CA ALA A 60 8.51 -11.06 4.37
C ALA A 60 8.34 -12.56 4.14
N CYS A 61 7.69 -13.24 5.07
CA CYS A 61 7.45 -14.67 4.98
C CYS A 61 6.01 -15.02 5.40
N GLN A 62 5.77 -16.31 5.62
CA GLN A 62 4.49 -16.81 6.08
C GLN A 62 4.11 -16.15 7.41
N GLY A 63 2.86 -15.68 7.50
CA GLY A 63 2.37 -14.92 8.66
C GLY A 63 2.47 -13.40 8.51
N ASP A 64 3.25 -12.88 7.55
CA ASP A 64 3.34 -11.43 7.30
C ASP A 64 2.26 -10.90 6.34
N SER A 65 1.46 -11.77 5.70
CA SER A 65 0.41 -11.39 4.75
C SER A 65 -0.56 -10.37 5.34
N GLY A 66 -0.86 -9.30 4.60
CA GLY A 66 -1.63 -8.15 5.11
C GLY A 66 -0.78 -7.10 5.83
N GLY A 67 0.48 -7.41 6.12
CA GLY A 67 1.43 -6.51 6.75
C GLY A 67 1.80 -5.30 5.89
N PRO A 68 2.22 -4.18 6.49
CA PRO A 68 2.46 -2.94 5.77
C PRO A 68 3.88 -2.85 5.18
N LEU A 69 4.00 -2.31 3.97
CA LEU A 69 5.26 -1.82 3.40
C LEU A 69 5.23 -0.29 3.39
N VAL A 70 6.04 0.34 4.22
CA VAL A 70 6.03 1.78 4.48
C VAL A 70 7.29 2.43 3.92
N CYS A 71 7.14 3.50 3.15
CA CYS A 71 8.26 4.30 2.65
C CYS A 71 8.02 5.75 3.05
N ASN A 72 9.00 6.38 3.71
CA ASN A 72 8.91 7.78 4.15
C ASN A 72 7.63 8.10 4.98
N GLY A 73 7.20 7.15 5.82
CA GLY A 73 5.99 7.29 6.64
C GLY A 73 4.66 7.03 5.92
N GLU A 74 4.69 6.71 4.62
CA GLU A 74 3.48 6.41 3.83
C GLU A 74 3.38 4.93 3.48
N LEU A 75 2.16 4.39 3.52
CA LEU A 75 1.87 3.01 3.11
C LEU A 75 1.95 2.89 1.57
N GLN A 76 2.97 2.20 1.08
CA GLN A 76 3.18 1.98 -0.35
C GLN A 76 2.69 0.59 -0.81
N GLY A 77 2.72 -0.40 0.08
CA GLY A 77 2.30 -1.74 -0.26
C GLY A 77 1.74 -2.54 0.91
N VAL A 78 1.08 -3.65 0.58
CA VAL A 78 0.57 -4.64 1.55
C VAL A 78 1.15 -6.00 1.18
N VAL A 79 1.77 -6.70 2.13
CA VAL A 79 2.38 -8.02 1.92
C VAL A 79 1.32 -8.96 1.33
N SER A 80 1.67 -9.62 0.22
CA SER A 80 0.73 -10.50 -0.48
C SER A 80 1.27 -11.91 -0.63
N TRP A 81 2.33 -12.09 -1.43
CA TRP A 81 2.86 -13.42 -1.76
C TRP A 81 4.32 -13.35 -2.21
N GLY A 82 4.93 -14.51 -2.45
CA GLY A 82 6.29 -14.65 -3.00
C GLY A 82 6.63 -16.13 -3.15
N GLN A 83 7.66 -16.43 -3.94
CA GLN A 83 8.20 -17.81 -4.04
C GLN A 83 9.17 -18.07 -2.89
N GLY A 84 8.77 -18.92 -1.95
CA GLY A 84 9.54 -19.14 -0.73
C GLY A 84 9.69 -17.85 0.09
N CYS A 85 10.75 -17.77 0.88
CA CYS A 85 11.09 -16.57 1.65
C CYS A 85 12.58 -16.27 1.52
N ALA A 86 12.92 -15.02 1.23
CA ALA A 86 14.31 -14.55 1.15
C ALA A 86 15.18 -15.35 0.17
N GLN A 87 14.57 -15.94 -0.86
CA GLN A 87 15.28 -16.69 -1.89
C GLN A 87 15.92 -15.73 -2.90
N PRO A 88 17.12 -16.05 -3.42
CA PRO A 88 17.72 -15.29 -4.51
C PRO A 88 16.79 -15.27 -5.73
N ASN A 89 16.71 -14.11 -6.39
CA ASN A 89 15.86 -13.80 -7.56
C ASN A 89 14.35 -13.89 -7.34
N TYR A 90 13.88 -14.13 -6.11
CA TYR A 90 12.45 -14.21 -5.79
C TYR A 90 12.11 -13.19 -4.69
N PRO A 91 11.98 -11.90 -5.04
CA PRO A 91 11.61 -10.87 -4.08
C PRO A 91 10.15 -11.05 -3.64
N GLY A 92 9.81 -10.58 -2.44
CA GLY A 92 8.41 -10.52 -1.99
C GLY A 92 7.55 -9.59 -2.86
N VAL A 93 6.32 -10.02 -3.10
CA VAL A 93 5.31 -9.31 -3.90
C VAL A 93 4.25 -8.69 -2.98
N TYR A 94 3.97 -7.42 -3.22
CA TYR A 94 3.06 -6.59 -2.45
C TYR A 94 1.95 -6.07 -3.34
N THR A 95 0.76 -5.90 -2.77
CA THR A 95 -0.29 -5.09 -3.40
C THR A 95 0.15 -3.64 -3.45
N LYS A 96 0.07 -3.00 -4.61
CA LYS A 96 0.49 -1.61 -4.82
C LYS A 96 -0.62 -0.64 -4.42
N VAL A 97 -0.50 -0.05 -3.24
CA VAL A 97 -1.56 0.77 -2.63
C VAL A 97 -1.95 1.98 -3.50
N CYS A 98 -0.97 2.63 -4.13
CA CYS A 98 -1.25 3.78 -5.00
C CYS A 98 -2.16 3.44 -6.20
N SER A 99 -2.18 2.18 -6.66
CA SER A 99 -3.07 1.73 -7.73
C SER A 99 -4.53 1.52 -7.28
N LEU A 100 -4.77 1.41 -5.97
CA LEU A 100 -6.08 1.12 -5.37
C LEU A 100 -6.68 2.33 -4.63
N MET A 101 -6.02 3.48 -4.66
CA MET A 101 -6.44 4.66 -3.88
C MET A 101 -7.87 5.11 -4.17
N THR A 102 -8.33 5.03 -5.43
CA THR A 102 -9.74 5.35 -5.76
C THR A 102 -10.70 4.46 -5.00
N TRP A 103 -10.47 3.13 -5.06
CA TRP A 103 -11.31 2.17 -4.34
C TRP A 103 -11.24 2.38 -2.81
N ILE A 104 -10.05 2.63 -2.26
CA ILE A 104 -9.89 2.91 -0.82
C ILE A 104 -10.69 4.15 -0.42
N ASN A 105 -10.59 5.23 -1.19
CA ASN A 105 -11.32 6.47 -0.91
C ASN A 105 -12.84 6.30 -1.05
N ASP A 106 -13.31 5.51 -2.01
CA ASP A 106 -14.73 5.20 -2.19
C ASP A 106 -15.29 4.43 -0.98
N ILE A 107 -14.53 3.46 -0.47
CA ILE A 107 -14.89 2.74 0.76
C ILE A 107 -14.89 3.68 1.96
N LEU A 108 -13.83 4.48 2.14
CA LEU A 108 -13.74 5.41 3.27
C LEU A 108 -14.85 6.46 3.26
N SER A 109 -15.19 7.04 2.10
CA SER A 109 -16.29 8.00 1.97
C SER A 109 -17.65 7.37 2.28
N THR A 110 -17.86 6.12 1.86
CA THR A 110 -19.09 5.36 2.16
C THR A 110 -19.31 5.19 3.66
N TYR A 111 -18.26 4.82 4.41
CA TYR A 111 -18.37 4.56 5.85
C TYR A 111 -18.25 5.81 6.72
N LEU A 112 -17.50 6.82 6.28
CA LEU A 112 -17.26 8.05 7.05
C LEU A 112 -18.30 9.14 6.77
N GLY A 113 -19.15 8.99 5.74
CA GLY A 113 -20.19 9.97 5.40
C GLY A 113 -19.65 11.34 4.96
N CYS A 114 -18.35 11.42 4.66
CA CYS A 114 -17.66 12.61 4.18
C CYS A 114 -17.19 12.31 2.76
N ASP A 115 -17.62 13.13 1.80
CA ASP A 115 -17.02 13.15 0.46
C ASP A 115 -15.54 13.55 0.61
N LEU A 116 -14.64 12.56 0.69
CA LEU A 116 -13.21 12.82 0.63
C LEU A 116 -12.91 13.35 -0.77
N PRO A 117 -12.32 14.55 -0.92
CA PRO A 117 -11.97 15.06 -2.23
C PRO A 117 -11.00 14.05 -2.85
N SER A 118 -11.39 13.47 -4.00
CA SER A 118 -10.53 12.63 -4.82
C SER A 118 -9.34 13.48 -5.29
N GLN A 119 -8.30 13.55 -4.46
CA GLN A 119 -7.05 14.18 -4.80
C GLN A 119 -6.47 13.37 -5.97
N LYS A 120 -6.63 13.89 -7.19
CA LYS A 120 -5.96 13.38 -8.37
C LYS A 120 -4.47 13.38 -8.09
N TYR A 121 -3.90 12.20 -7.82
CA TYR A 121 -2.46 11.99 -7.72
C TYR A 121 -1.83 12.24 -9.10
N ARG A 122 -1.60 13.51 -9.44
CA ARG A 122 -0.80 13.90 -10.60
C ARG A 122 0.66 13.86 -10.21
N ARG A 123 1.40 13.02 -10.91
CA ARG A 123 2.86 12.96 -10.84
C ARG A 123 3.41 14.31 -11.33
N GLY A 124 3.90 15.15 -10.40
CA GLY A 124 4.63 16.39 -10.68
C GLY A 124 3.78 17.66 -10.84
N GLU A 125 3.63 18.43 -9.75
CA GLU A 125 3.59 19.91 -9.77
C GLU A 125 3.68 20.44 -8.32
N ILE A 126 4.90 20.74 -7.84
CA ILE A 126 5.09 21.56 -6.64
C ILE A 126 5.03 23.01 -7.08
N ARG A 127 3.84 23.61 -7.10
CA ARG A 127 3.69 25.07 -7.10
C ARG A 127 2.27 25.46 -6.68
N GLY A 128 2.15 25.91 -5.44
CA GLY A 128 0.93 26.54 -4.94
C GLY A 128 0.70 26.27 -3.47
N ARG A 129 1.15 27.21 -2.63
CA ARG A 129 0.75 27.33 -1.22
C ARG A 129 -0.78 27.28 -1.13
N LEU A 130 -1.36 26.18 -0.62
CA LEU A 130 -2.76 26.15 -0.25
C LEU A 130 -2.97 27.18 0.85
N LYS A 131 -3.53 28.35 0.50
CA LYS A 131 -4.19 29.21 1.49
C LYS A 131 -5.51 28.54 1.81
N LEU A 132 -5.68 28.12 3.06
CA LEU A 132 -6.98 27.86 3.67
C LEU A 132 -7.81 29.13 3.45
N LYS A 133 -8.81 29.06 2.56
CA LYS A 133 -9.93 29.99 2.61
C LYS A 133 -10.85 29.44 3.68
N GLU A 134 -10.86 30.07 4.83
CA GLU A 134 -11.94 29.92 5.79
C GLU A 134 -13.22 30.44 5.11
N THR A 135 -14.06 29.53 4.61
CA THR A 135 -15.47 29.82 4.45
C THR A 135 -16.10 29.53 5.80
N GLY A 136 -16.25 30.59 6.60
CA GLY A 136 -16.91 30.51 7.90
C GLY A 136 -18.34 29.98 7.79
N GLY A 137 -18.73 29.26 8.85
CA GLY A 137 -20.10 29.19 9.34
C GLY A 137 -21.13 28.49 8.46
N GLY A 138 -21.61 27.33 8.93
CA GLY A 138 -22.95 26.83 8.59
C GLY A 138 -22.95 25.38 8.14
N GLY A 139 -23.45 24.49 9.01
CA GLY A 139 -23.68 23.08 8.69
C GLY A 139 -24.51 22.91 7.42
N GLY A 140 -23.92 22.28 6.41
CA GLY A 140 -24.56 21.90 5.16
C GLY A 140 -25.00 20.44 5.20
N LYS A 141 -26.32 20.24 5.26
CA LYS A 141 -27.04 18.99 5.52
C LYS A 141 -26.75 17.89 4.49
N CYS A 142 -26.49 16.68 4.98
CA CYS A 142 -26.69 15.45 4.23
C CYS A 142 -28.21 15.17 4.17
N ARG A 143 -28.86 15.37 3.01
CA ARG A 143 -30.24 14.93 2.79
C ARG A 143 -30.47 14.55 1.34
N ARG A 144 -30.67 13.25 1.07
CA ARG A 144 -31.42 12.80 -0.12
C ARG A 144 -32.90 12.86 0.22
N GLU A 145 -33.66 13.75 -0.40
CA GLU A 145 -35.12 13.67 -0.39
C GLU A 145 -35.65 14.02 -1.78
N ARG A 146 -36.28 13.01 -2.41
CA ARG A 146 -36.95 13.09 -3.71
C ARG A 146 -38.14 14.04 -3.61
N GLN A 147 -38.34 14.94 -4.58
CA GLN A 147 -39.67 15.48 -4.84
C GLN A 147 -40.04 15.51 -6.33
N ARG A 148 -41.31 15.14 -6.51
CA ARG A 148 -42.10 14.90 -7.72
C ARG A 148 -42.18 16.14 -8.61
N LYS A 149 -42.12 15.95 -9.93
CA LYS A 149 -42.63 16.94 -10.89
C LYS A 149 -44.16 16.90 -10.89
N ARG A 150 -44.79 18.04 -10.55
CA ARG A 150 -46.14 18.43 -10.95
C ARG A 150 -46.04 19.87 -11.46
N GLY A 151 -46.69 20.15 -12.57
CA GLY A 151 -46.69 21.45 -13.26
C GLY A 151 -46.06 21.33 -14.62
#